data_AF-A0A673L8R1-F1
#
_entry.id   AF-A0A673L8R1-F1
#
_cell.length_a   1.000
_cell.length_b   1.000
_cell.length_c   1.000
_cell.angle_alpha   90.00
_cell.angle_beta   90.00
_cell.angle_gamma   90.00
#
_symmetry.space_group_name_H-M   'P 1'
#
loop_
_entity.id
_entity.type
_entity.pdbx_description
1 polymer ?
#
loop_
_entity_poly.entity_id
_entity_poly.type
_entity_poly.pdbx_seq_one_letter_code
_entity_poly.pdbx_strand_id
1 'polypeptide(L)'
;MPQLCAAWGCTNRSTIENRSRGITFHRFPKNKELRRQWEVALRREGFSASESSVLCNEHFKPEDFDRTGQIVRIRDGAKPSIFSFPPHLQRVCFIVTGL
;
A
#
# COMPACT_ATOMS: atom_id res chain seq x y z
N MET A 1 10.41 -13.27 12.59
CA MET A 1 9.73 -13.69 11.35
C MET A 1 9.44 -12.44 10.51
N PRO A 2 9.90 -12.34 9.25
CA PRO A 2 9.72 -11.13 8.45
C PRO A 2 8.24 -10.89 8.15
N GLN A 3 7.81 -9.64 8.20
CA GLN A 3 6.48 -9.24 7.76
C GLN A 3 6.43 -9.27 6.23
N LEU A 4 5.29 -9.73 5.69
CA LEU A 4 5.04 -9.83 4.25
C LEU A 4 4.15 -8.66 3.83
N CYS A 5 4.40 -8.09 2.65
CA CYS A 5 3.49 -7.11 2.08
C CYS A 5 2.12 -7.77 1.81
N ALA A 6 1.04 -7.14 2.26
CA ALA A 6 -0.32 -7.62 2.04
C ALA A 6 -0.84 -7.40 0.62
N ALA A 7 -0.15 -6.59 -0.19
CA ALA A 7 -0.53 -6.29 -1.56
C ALA A 7 -0.53 -7.53 -2.46
N TRP A 8 -1.55 -7.61 -3.32
CA TRP A 8 -1.67 -8.68 -4.29
C TRP A 8 -0.44 -8.71 -5.21
N GLY A 9 0.15 -9.90 -5.38
CA GLY A 9 1.33 -10.11 -6.23
C GLY A 9 2.64 -9.51 -5.71
N CYS A 10 2.65 -8.85 -4.55
CA CYS A 10 3.86 -8.28 -3.99
C CYS A 10 4.66 -9.33 -3.21
N THR A 11 5.94 -9.48 -3.54
CA THR A 11 6.85 -10.45 -2.90
C THR A 11 7.76 -9.84 -1.84
N ASN A 12 7.63 -8.53 -1.61
CA ASN A 12 8.45 -7.81 -0.63
C ASN A 12 8.21 -8.31 0.79
N ARG A 13 9.33 -8.50 1.50
CA ARG A 13 9.39 -8.97 2.88
C ARG A 13 10.28 -8.04 3.70
N SER A 14 10.04 -7.91 5.00
CA SER A 14 10.83 -7.05 5.89
C SER A 14 12.22 -7.66 6.20
N THR A 15 13.05 -7.83 5.19
CA THR A 15 14.43 -8.33 5.25
C THR A 15 15.44 -7.19 5.26
N ILE A 16 16.69 -7.49 5.64
CA ILE A 16 17.79 -6.52 5.61
C ILE A 16 18.05 -6.06 4.18
N GLU A 17 18.04 -6.97 3.20
CA GLU A 17 18.21 -6.66 1.79
C GLU A 17 17.18 -5.63 1.28
N ASN A 18 15.89 -5.86 1.54
CA ASN A 18 14.84 -4.92 1.13
C ASN A 18 14.96 -3.58 1.84
N ARG A 19 15.38 -3.56 3.12
CA ARG A 19 15.69 -2.31 3.82
C ARG A 19 16.86 -1.57 3.14
N SER A 20 17.93 -2.27 2.74
CA SER A 20 19.06 -1.66 2.01
C SER A 20 18.66 -1.12 0.64
N ARG A 21 17.61 -1.69 0.03
CA ARG A 21 16.97 -1.16 -1.20
C ARG A 21 16.00 0.00 -0.95
N GLY A 22 15.85 0.46 0.30
CA GLY A 22 14.95 1.54 0.67
C GLY A 22 13.47 1.14 0.80
N ILE A 23 13.16 -0.16 0.86
CA ILE A 23 11.80 -0.65 1.07
C ILE A 23 11.45 -0.54 2.56
N THR A 24 10.40 0.21 2.85
CA THR A 24 9.84 0.38 4.20
C THR A 24 8.45 -0.22 4.28
N PHE A 25 8.05 -0.65 5.47
CA PHE A 25 6.75 -1.30 5.71
C PHE A 25 5.90 -0.44 6.64
N HIS A 26 4.63 -0.28 6.28
CA HIS A 26 3.67 0.57 6.96
C HIS A 26 2.46 -0.25 7.38
N ARG A 27 2.09 -0.16 8.66
CA ARG A 27 0.92 -0.86 9.20
C ARG A 27 -0.36 -0.22 8.69
N PHE A 28 -1.40 -1.03 8.61
CA PHE A 28 -2.75 -0.52 8.37
C PHE A 28 -3.14 0.48 9.46
N PRO A 29 -3.84 1.56 9.09
CA PRO A 29 -4.25 2.59 10.05
C PRO A 29 -5.23 2.03 11.09
N LYS A 30 -5.26 2.68 12.25
CA LYS A 30 -6.23 2.40 13.32
C LYS A 30 -7.61 2.97 13.02
N ASN A 31 -7.68 4.05 12.25
CA ASN A 31 -8.93 4.62 11.77
C ASN A 31 -9.64 3.57 10.90
N LYS A 32 -10.85 3.17 11.31
CA LYS A 32 -11.61 2.08 10.66
C LYS A 32 -11.95 2.39 9.20
N GLU A 33 -12.30 3.64 8.91
CA GLU A 33 -12.66 4.07 7.56
C GLU A 33 -11.45 4.03 6.63
N LEU A 34 -10.34 4.64 7.05
CA LEU A 34 -9.11 4.62 6.25
C LEU A 34 -8.56 3.20 6.10
N ARG A 35 -8.65 2.38 7.14
CA ARG A 35 -8.28 0.95 7.11
C ARG A 35 -9.09 0.22 6.06
N ARG A 36 -10.41 0.43 6.03
CA ARG A 36 -11.32 -0.16 5.05
C ARG A 36 -10.95 0.27 3.62
N GLN A 37 -10.59 1.54 3.42
CA GLN A 37 -10.13 2.03 2.11
C GLN A 37 -8.85 1.32 1.64
N TRP A 38 -7.90 1.07 2.55
CA TRP A 38 -6.70 0.30 2.22
C TRP A 38 -7.05 -1.16 1.87
N GLU A 39 -7.91 -1.82 2.64
CA GLU A 39 -8.36 -3.19 2.36
C GLU A 39 -9.03 -3.30 0.99
N VAL A 40 -9.91 -2.35 0.66
CA VAL A 40 -10.58 -2.27 -0.65
C VAL A 40 -9.58 -2.02 -1.78
N ALA A 41 -8.56 -1.19 -1.54
CA ALA A 41 -7.53 -0.88 -2.54
C ALA A 41 -6.71 -2.11 -2.94
N LEU A 42 -6.56 -3.11 -2.06
CA LEU A 42 -5.89 -4.37 -2.39
C LEU A 42 -6.66 -5.24 -3.39
N ARG A 43 -7.95 -4.98 -3.61
CA ARG A 43 -8.84 -5.73 -4.51
C ARG A 43 -8.82 -7.24 -4.27
N ARG A 44 -8.61 -7.65 -3.01
CA ARG A 44 -8.60 -9.05 -2.59
C ARG A 44 -9.92 -9.37 -1.89
N GLU A 45 -10.70 -10.25 -2.51
CA GLU A 45 -11.98 -10.70 -1.95
C GLU A 45 -11.76 -11.36 -0.58
N GLY A 46 -12.63 -11.02 0.38
CA GLY A 46 -12.57 -11.53 1.76
C GLY A 46 -11.35 -11.07 2.57
N PHE A 47 -10.49 -10.19 2.04
CA PHE A 47 -9.35 -9.69 2.80
C PHE A 47 -9.78 -8.74 3.92
N SER A 48 -9.32 -9.03 5.13
CA SER A 48 -9.42 -8.17 6.31
C SER A 48 -8.04 -8.05 6.91
N ALA A 49 -7.56 -6.83 7.11
CA ALA A 49 -6.23 -6.61 7.66
C ALA A 49 -6.20 -7.06 9.13
N SER A 50 -5.13 -7.75 9.54
CA SER A 50 -4.78 -7.98 10.94
C SER A 50 -3.99 -6.79 11.53
N GLU A 51 -3.69 -6.81 12.82
CA GLU A 51 -2.81 -5.80 13.46
C GLU A 51 -1.34 -5.89 13.00
N SER A 52 -0.94 -7.05 12.48
CA SER A 52 0.38 -7.32 11.90
C SER A 52 0.43 -7.09 10.39
N SER A 53 -0.71 -6.87 9.74
CA SER A 53 -0.75 -6.62 8.30
C SER A 53 -0.05 -5.31 7.95
N VAL A 54 0.78 -5.34 6.91
CA VAL A 54 1.58 -4.21 6.44
C VAL A 54 1.58 -4.11 4.93
N LEU A 55 1.83 -2.91 4.42
CA LEU A 55 2.13 -2.64 3.01
C LEU A 55 3.53 -2.03 2.88
N CYS A 56 4.26 -2.38 1.83
CA CYS A 56 5.50 -1.70 1.51
C CYS A 56 5.24 -0.32 0.88
N ASN A 57 6.22 0.57 0.98
CA ASN A 57 6.14 1.94 0.46
C ASN A 57 5.91 2.03 -1.05
N GLU A 58 6.25 1.00 -1.83
CA GLU A 58 6.03 0.97 -3.29
C GLU A 58 4.55 1.05 -3.69
N HIS A 59 3.61 0.82 -2.76
CA HIS A 59 2.17 0.93 -3.04
C HIS A 59 1.59 2.33 -2.83
N PHE A 60 2.42 3.28 -2.38
CA PHE A 60 2.04 4.65 -2.07
C PHE A 60 2.82 5.62 -2.96
N LYS A 61 2.22 6.77 -3.27
CA LYS A 61 2.94 7.81 -3.99
C LYS A 61 3.96 8.48 -3.07
N PRO A 62 5.05 9.05 -3.60
CA PRO A 62 6.00 9.82 -2.80
C PRO A 62 5.34 10.96 -2.01
N GLU A 63 4.29 11.59 -2.57
CA GLU A 63 3.50 12.66 -1.95
C GLU A 63 2.62 12.20 -0.78
N ASP A 64 2.35 10.89 -0.66
CA ASP A 64 1.60 10.34 0.46
C ASP A 64 2.43 10.27 1.75
N PHE A 65 3.75 10.50 1.64
CA PHE A 65 4.66 10.44 2.78
C PHE A 65 4.92 11.83 3.36
N ASP A 66 4.71 11.95 4.66
CA ASP A 66 5.23 13.05 5.44
C ASP A 66 6.67 12.74 5.86
N ARG A 67 7.60 13.54 5.33
CA ARG A 67 9.05 13.49 5.62
C ARG A 67 9.53 14.72 6.38
N THR A 68 8.62 15.57 6.85
CA THR A 68 8.98 16.81 7.56
C THR A 68 9.50 16.55 8.97
N GLY A 69 9.14 15.40 9.58
CA GLY A 69 9.60 14.99 10.90
C GLY A 69 10.71 13.93 10.87
N GLN A 70 11.17 13.53 12.07
CA GLN A 70 12.18 12.47 12.24
C GLN A 70 11.73 11.07 11.78
N ILE A 71 10.42 10.84 11.65
CA ILE A 71 9.85 9.55 11.26
C ILE A 71 9.02 9.76 10.01
N VAL A 72 9.33 8.99 8.96
CA VAL A 72 8.53 8.95 7.74
C VAL A 72 7.18 8.30 8.04
N ARG A 73 6.10 9.06 7.88
CA ARG A 73 4.73 8.60 8.11
C ARG A 73 3.93 8.72 6.83
N ILE A 74 2.89 7.90 6.70
CA ILE A 74 1.88 8.14 5.66
C ILE A 74 0.96 9.24 6.17
N ARG A 75 0.68 10.23 5.31
CA ARG A 75 -0.19 11.37 5.60
C ARG A 75 -1.60 10.88 5.95
N ASP A 76 -2.32 11.69 6.73
CA ASP A 76 -3.71 11.40 7.04
C ASP A 76 -4.56 11.33 5.75
N GLY A 77 -5.45 10.35 5.68
CA GLY A 77 -6.27 10.11 4.49
C GLY A 77 -5.56 9.47 3.29
N ALA A 78 -4.23 9.34 3.30
CA ALA A 78 -3.52 8.70 2.20
C ALA A 78 -3.77 7.19 2.16
N LYS A 79 -3.89 6.66 0.94
CA LYS A 79 -4.25 5.26 0.66
C LYS A 79 -3.37 4.68 -0.44
N PRO A 80 -3.08 3.37 -0.39
CA PRO A 80 -2.28 2.75 -1.43
C PRO A 80 -3.02 2.85 -2.76
N SER A 81 -2.30 3.25 -3.79
CA SER A 81 -2.86 3.50 -5.12
C SER A 81 -2.04 2.88 -6.25
N ILE A 82 -0.80 2.47 -5.96
CA ILE A 82 0.12 1.88 -6.94
C ILE A 82 0.05 0.36 -6.83
N PHE A 83 -0.55 -0.27 -7.84
CA PHE A 83 -0.68 -1.72 -7.94
C PHE A 83 -0.55 -2.19 -9.39
N SER A 84 0.23 -3.24 -9.61
CA SER A 84 0.32 -3.94 -10.90
C SER A 84 -0.68 -5.10 -10.93
N PHE A 85 -1.97 -4.77 -10.99
CA PHE A 85 -3.03 -5.77 -11.11
C PHE A 85 -3.03 -6.43 -12.51
N PRO A 86 -3.41 -7.72 -12.62
CA PRO A 86 -3.60 -8.36 -13.92
C PRO A 86 -4.75 -7.66 -14.67
N PRO A 87 -4.82 -7.75 -16.01
CA PRO A 87 -5.78 -7.00 -16.83
C PRO A 87 -7.24 -7.11 -16.37
N HIS A 88 -7.66 -8.29 -15.89
CA HIS A 88 -9.02 -8.52 -15.39
C HIS A 88 -9.35 -7.83 -14.05
N LEU A 89 -8.33 -7.39 -13.29
CA LEU A 89 -8.47 -6.62 -12.05
C LEU A 89 -8.12 -5.15 -12.22
N GLN A 90 -7.62 -4.74 -13.39
CA GLN A 90 -7.48 -3.33 -13.72
C GLN A 90 -8.88 -2.78 -13.98
N ARG A 91 -9.47 -2.10 -12.98
CA ARG A 91 -10.54 -1.14 -13.27
C ARG A 91 -9.96 -0.19 -14.31
N VAL A 92 -10.37 -0.39 -15.56
CA VAL A 92 -10.01 0.49 -16.66
C VAL A 92 -10.66 1.82 -16.34
N CYS A 93 -9.90 2.73 -15.74
CA CYS A 93 -10.17 4.14 -15.93
C CYS A 93 -9.71 4.39 -17.37
N PHE A 94 -10.60 4.11 -18.33
CA PHE A 94 -10.53 4.83 -19.58
C PHE A 94 -10.69 6.29 -19.15
N ILE A 95 -9.57 7.00 -19.02
CA ILE A 95 -9.56 8.42 -19.24
C ILE A 95 -10.00 8.51 -20.70
N VAL A 96 -11.31 8.64 -20.90
CA VAL A 96 -11.88 8.95 -22.20
C VAL A 96 -11.14 10.19 -22.68
N THR A 97 -10.47 10.02 -23.82
CA THR A 97 -9.83 11.04 -24.62
C THR A 97 -10.60 12.36 -24.59
N GLY A 98 -9.91 13.46 -24.31
CA GLY A 98 -10.45 14.81 -24.42
C GLY A 98 -9.44 15.73 -25.09
N LEU A 99 -9.54 15.79 -26.43
CA LEU A 99 -8.95 16.73 -27.40
C LEU A 99 -7.42 16.76 -27.56
#